data_AF-A0A847IYS9-F1
#
_entry.id   AF-A0A847IYS9-F1
#
_cell.length_a   1.000
_cell.length_b   1.000
_cell.length_c   1.000
_cell.angle_alpha   90.00
_cell.angle_beta   90.00
_cell.angle_gamma   90.00
#
_symmetry.space_group_name_H-M   'P 1'
#
loop_
_entity.id
_entity.type
_entity.pdbx_description
1 polymer ?
#
loop_
_entity_poly.entity_id
_entity_poly.type
_entity_poly.pdbx_seq_one_letter_code
_entity_poly.pdbx_strand_id
1 'polypeptide(L)'
;MKVLMFGWEFPPHISGGLGTACYGLTKGLANHNVETIFVVPKAYGDEDQSAIRLVNASDIIVDSTEEVYQEFWKKITYLEIGSNLIPYVSPQEFARIAQESQFEGSSLEKKVTAAKFEFTGKYGTDLMAEVSRYALVAAGIAAKMDF
;
A
#
# COMPACT_ATOMS: atom_id res chain seq x y z
N MET A 1 12.56 -10.32 -19.79
CA MET A 1 11.69 -9.17 -19.45
C MET A 1 11.55 -9.16 -17.94
N LYS A 2 11.63 -8.00 -17.32
CA LYS A 2 11.38 -7.85 -15.89
C LYS A 2 10.10 -7.03 -15.71
N VAL A 3 9.40 -7.25 -14.61
CA VAL A 3 8.17 -6.53 -14.28
C VAL A 3 8.21 -6.17 -12.81
N LEU A 4 7.95 -4.90 -12.51
CA LEU A 4 7.70 -4.43 -11.16
C LEU A 4 6.19 -4.34 -10.95
N MET A 5 5.67 -5.17 -10.05
CA MET A 5 4.27 -5.22 -9.68
C MET A 5 4.08 -4.68 -8.27
N PHE A 6 3.05 -3.86 -8.08
CA PHE A 6 2.63 -3.39 -6.77
C PHE A 6 1.29 -4.03 -6.42
N GLY A 7 1.24 -4.73 -5.29
CA GLY A 7 0.01 -5.28 -4.73
C GLY A 7 -0.17 -4.86 -3.28
N TRP A 8 -1.33 -5.19 -2.73
CA TRP A 8 -1.64 -4.98 -1.31
C TRP A 8 -1.61 -6.28 -0.51
N GLU A 9 -1.92 -7.40 -1.17
CA GLU A 9 -2.08 -8.73 -0.58
C GLU A 9 -1.27 -9.75 -1.39
N PHE A 10 -0.73 -10.76 -0.71
CA PHE A 10 -0.14 -11.92 -1.36
C PHE A 10 -0.32 -13.17 -0.49
N PRO A 11 -0.67 -14.34 -1.05
CA PRO A 11 -0.90 -15.54 -0.26
C PRO A 11 0.30 -15.99 0.61
N PRO A 12 0.06 -16.52 1.82
CA PRO A 12 -1.24 -16.92 2.38
C PRO A 12 -1.98 -15.83 3.20
N HIS A 13 -1.43 -14.62 3.31
CA HIS A 13 -1.99 -13.58 4.17
C HIS A 13 -2.99 -12.71 3.44
N ILE A 14 -4.06 -12.34 4.16
CA ILE A 14 -5.12 -11.42 3.69
C ILE A 14 -5.56 -11.82 2.27
N SER A 15 -5.75 -13.12 2.01
CA SER A 15 -5.86 -13.64 0.65
C SER A 15 -7.31 -13.67 0.19
N GLY A 16 -7.86 -12.49 -0.07
CA GLY A 16 -9.15 -12.35 -0.74
C GLY A 16 -9.06 -12.65 -2.24
N GLY A 17 -10.02 -12.13 -3.00
CA GLY A 17 -9.99 -12.23 -4.47
C GLY A 17 -8.79 -11.51 -5.10
N LEU A 18 -8.32 -10.41 -4.49
CA LEU A 18 -7.17 -9.65 -4.96
C LEU A 18 -5.87 -10.46 -4.84
N GLY A 19 -5.51 -10.93 -3.64
CA GLY A 19 -4.32 -11.75 -3.45
C GLY A 19 -4.28 -13.00 -4.33
N THR A 20 -5.42 -13.69 -4.49
CA THR A 20 -5.53 -14.89 -5.35
C THR A 20 -5.27 -14.56 -6.83
N ALA A 21 -5.83 -13.46 -7.33
CA ALA A 21 -5.62 -13.02 -8.70
C ALA A 21 -4.15 -12.62 -8.95
N CYS A 22 -3.53 -11.88 -8.02
CA CYS A 22 -2.12 -11.52 -8.08
C CYS A 22 -1.21 -12.77 -8.10
N TYR A 23 -1.52 -13.77 -7.29
CA TYR A 23 -0.80 -15.05 -7.28
C TYR A 23 -0.92 -15.80 -8.62
N GLY A 24 -2.12 -15.87 -9.19
CA GLY A 24 -2.32 -16.48 -10.51
C GLY A 24 -1.56 -15.74 -11.63
N LEU A 25 -1.59 -14.41 -11.61
CA LEU A 25 -0.90 -13.57 -12.59
C LEU A 25 0.61 -13.75 -12.52
N THR A 26 1.18 -13.75 -11.31
CA THR A 26 2.61 -13.93 -11.11
C THR A 26 3.11 -15.32 -11.51
N LYS A 27 2.34 -16.39 -11.25
CA LYS A 27 2.62 -17.74 -11.79
C LYS A 27 2.56 -17.77 -13.31
N GLY A 28 1.58 -17.09 -13.91
CA GLY A 28 1.46 -16.96 -15.37
C GLY A 28 2.68 -16.27 -15.98
N LEU A 29 3.11 -15.15 -15.40
CA LEU A 29 4.32 -14.43 -15.82
C LEU A 29 5.58 -15.29 -15.69
N ALA A 30 5.73 -16.01 -14.57
CA ALA A 30 6.86 -16.92 -14.38
C ALA A 30 6.90 -18.04 -15.44
N ASN A 31 5.74 -18.61 -15.81
CA ASN A 31 5.64 -19.61 -16.89
C ASN A 31 6.07 -19.06 -18.25
N HIS A 32 6.03 -17.74 -18.44
CA HIS A 32 6.51 -17.05 -19.64
C HIS A 32 7.95 -16.51 -19.47
N ASN A 33 8.71 -16.99 -18.49
CA ASN A 33 10.08 -16.55 -18.19
C ASN A 33 10.21 -15.04 -17.93
N VAL A 34 9.18 -14.44 -17.32
CA VAL A 34 9.19 -13.05 -16.88
C VAL A 34 9.60 -12.98 -15.41
N GLU A 35 10.70 -12.27 -15.15
CA GLU A 35 11.14 -12.00 -13.78
C GLU A 35 10.23 -10.95 -13.16
N THR A 36 9.56 -11.30 -12.06
CA THR A 36 8.60 -10.41 -11.42
C THR A 36 9.07 -10.03 -10.02
N ILE A 37 9.16 -8.73 -9.77
CA ILE A 37 9.35 -8.15 -8.45
C ILE A 37 7.97 -7.72 -7.97
N PHE A 38 7.49 -8.34 -6.90
CA PHE A 38 6.18 -8.00 -6.34
C PHE A 38 6.37 -7.26 -5.02
N VAL A 39 5.88 -6.04 -4.93
CA VAL A 39 5.96 -5.22 -3.73
C VAL A 39 4.63 -5.33 -2.97
N VAL A 40 4.72 -5.53 -1.66
CA VAL A 40 3.59 -5.48 -0.71
C VAL A 40 3.88 -4.48 0.41
N PRO A 41 2.85 -3.88 1.05
CA PRO A 41 3.05 -2.98 2.19
C PRO A 41 3.77 -3.68 3.34
N LYS A 42 3.37 -4.92 3.61
CA LYS A 42 3.90 -5.77 4.68
C LYS A 42 4.01 -7.21 4.21
N ALA A 43 5.21 -7.78 4.33
CA ALA A 43 5.45 -9.21 4.18
C ALA A 43 5.55 -9.88 5.57
N TYR A 44 5.14 -11.15 5.64
CA TYR A 44 5.07 -11.96 6.86
C TYR A 44 6.15 -13.06 6.90
N GLY A 45 6.78 -13.36 5.76
CA GLY A 45 7.97 -14.21 5.63
C GLY A 45 7.67 -15.66 5.23
N ASP A 46 6.41 -16.05 5.21
CA ASP A 46 5.89 -17.38 4.82
C ASP A 46 5.16 -17.36 3.46
N GLU A 47 5.22 -16.25 2.73
CA GLU A 47 4.68 -16.13 1.38
C GLU A 47 5.46 -16.97 0.35
N ASP A 48 4.74 -17.50 -0.66
CA ASP A 48 5.35 -18.26 -1.75
C ASP A 48 6.17 -17.37 -2.69
N GLN A 49 7.50 -17.43 -2.57
CA GLN A 49 8.45 -16.72 -3.42
C GLN A 49 9.02 -17.59 -4.56
N SER A 50 8.43 -18.75 -4.85
CA SER A 50 8.93 -19.65 -5.91
C SER A 50 8.87 -19.04 -7.31
N ALA A 51 7.90 -18.17 -7.56
CA ALA A 51 7.64 -17.56 -8.87
C ALA A 51 8.05 -16.09 -8.97
N ILE A 52 8.34 -15.45 -7.83
CA ILE A 52 8.53 -13.99 -7.73
C ILE A 52 9.58 -13.63 -6.69
N ARG A 53 10.14 -12.43 -6.81
CA ARG A 53 10.85 -11.77 -5.72
C ARG A 53 9.88 -10.88 -4.95
N LEU A 54 9.52 -11.27 -3.73
CA LEU A 54 8.66 -10.46 -2.87
C LEU A 54 9.49 -9.36 -2.18
N VAL A 55 8.96 -8.14 -2.17
CA VAL A 55 9.59 -6.97 -1.54
C VAL A 55 8.62 -6.37 -0.53
N ASN A 56 9.09 -6.23 0.70
CA ASN A 56 8.36 -5.55 1.75
C ASN A 56 8.64 -4.04 1.68
N ALA A 57 7.62 -3.23 1.40
CA ALA A 57 7.76 -1.78 1.37
C ALA A 57 8.14 -1.19 2.72
N SER A 58 7.79 -1.86 3.82
CA SER A 58 8.22 -1.43 5.16
C SER A 58 9.73 -1.45 5.35
N ASP A 59 10.47 -2.24 4.55
CA ASP A 59 11.93 -2.35 4.66
C ASP A 59 12.68 -1.32 3.79
N ILE A 60 11.95 -0.54 2.99
CA ILE A 60 12.54 0.46 2.09
C ILE A 60 12.67 1.80 2.82
N ILE A 61 13.89 2.33 2.79
CA ILE A 61 14.20 3.66 3.31
C ILE A 61 13.98 4.68 2.18
N VAL A 62 13.09 5.63 2.43
CA VAL A 62 12.77 6.76 1.56
C VAL A 62 13.37 8.00 2.19
N ASP A 63 14.44 8.53 1.59
CA ASP A 63 15.02 9.79 2.09
C ASP A 63 14.17 10.97 1.62
N SER A 64 13.38 11.52 2.55
CA SER A 64 12.51 12.68 2.31
C SER A 64 13.24 13.97 1.88
N THR A 65 14.57 13.99 1.97
CA THR A 65 15.42 15.11 1.54
C THR A 65 15.75 15.09 0.06
N GLU A 66 15.60 13.95 -0.63
CA GLU A 66 15.76 13.89 -2.08
C GLU A 66 14.63 14.67 -2.77
N GLU A 67 14.99 15.66 -3.60
CA GLU A 67 14.04 16.54 -4.32
C GLU A 67 12.98 15.76 -5.11
N VAL A 68 13.37 14.59 -5.60
CA VAL A 68 12.51 13.65 -6.34
C VAL A 68 11.26 13.27 -5.54
N TYR A 69 11.37 12.97 -4.25
CA TYR A 69 10.19 12.61 -3.44
C TYR A 69 9.30 13.81 -3.13
N GLN A 70 9.88 14.99 -2.96
CA GLN A 70 9.11 16.22 -2.76
C GLN A 70 8.25 16.53 -3.99
N GLU A 71 8.76 16.27 -5.19
CA GLU A 71 7.97 16.38 -6.42
C GLU A 71 6.86 15.34 -6.50
N PHE A 72 7.13 14.08 -6.12
CA PHE A 72 6.10 13.04 -6.14
C PHE A 72 4.99 13.32 -5.12
N TRP A 73 5.33 13.79 -3.92
CA TRP A 73 4.34 14.13 -2.90
C TRP A 73 3.36 15.21 -3.37
N LYS A 74 3.87 16.25 -4.05
CA LYS A 74 3.04 17.32 -4.63
C LYS A 74 2.05 16.83 -5.70
N LYS A 75 2.30 15.65 -6.30
CA LYS A 75 1.44 15.05 -7.32
C LYS A 75 0.34 14.17 -6.72
N ILE A 76 0.46 13.78 -5.44
CA ILE A 76 -0.58 13.00 -4.75
C ILE A 76 -1.76 13.93 -4.46
N THR A 77 -2.90 13.66 -5.08
CA THR A 77 -4.14 14.43 -4.91
C THR A 77 -5.19 13.55 -4.26
N TYR A 78 -5.81 14.02 -3.19
CA TYR A 78 -6.97 13.36 -2.59
C TYR A 78 -8.24 14.02 -3.12
N LEU A 79 -9.15 13.20 -3.65
CA LEU A 79 -10.51 13.61 -3.93
C LEU A 79 -11.43 12.98 -2.89
N GLU A 80 -11.76 13.75 -1.86
CA GLU A 80 -12.68 13.30 -0.83
C GLU A 80 -14.12 13.57 -1.27
N ILE A 81 -14.97 12.56 -1.14
CA ILE A 81 -16.41 12.68 -1.35
C ILE A 81 -17.05 12.53 0.02
N GLY A 82 -17.77 13.56 0.46
CA GLY A 82 -18.55 13.48 1.70
C GLY A 82 -19.53 12.33 1.63
N SER A 83 -19.29 11.30 2.44
CA SER A 83 -20.12 10.10 2.51
C SER A 83 -20.46 9.83 3.97
N ASN A 84 -21.74 9.67 4.25
CA ASN A 84 -22.20 9.18 5.56
C ASN A 84 -22.02 7.65 5.69
N LEU A 85 -21.51 6.98 4.66
CA LEU A 85 -21.38 5.53 4.60
C LEU A 85 -19.96 5.14 5.03
N ILE A 86 -19.88 4.38 6.12
CA ILE A 86 -18.64 3.81 6.66
C ILE A 86 -18.64 2.32 6.30
N PRO A 87 -17.78 1.85 5.38
CA PRO A 87 -17.73 0.44 5.01
C PRO A 87 -17.24 -0.44 6.17
N TYR A 88 -17.69 -1.69 6.20
CA TYR A 88 -17.19 -2.75 7.08
C TYR A 88 -17.36 -2.51 8.60
N VAL A 89 -18.16 -1.52 9.01
CA VAL A 89 -18.58 -1.36 10.42
C VAL A 89 -19.93 -2.04 10.67
N SER A 90 -20.11 -2.55 11.88
CA SER A 90 -21.42 -3.04 12.32
C SER A 90 -22.37 -1.86 12.56
N PRO A 91 -23.70 -2.10 12.58
CA PRO A 91 -24.66 -1.04 12.90
C PRO A 91 -24.42 -0.37 14.27
N GLN A 92 -23.94 -1.13 15.26
CA GLN A 92 -23.65 -0.61 16.59
C GLN A 92 -22.43 0.33 16.55
N GLU A 93 -21.38 -0.09 15.85
CA GLU A 93 -20.15 0.69 15.73
C GLU A 93 -20.37 1.96 14.90
N PHE A 94 -21.18 1.85 13.84
CA PHE A 94 -21.63 2.99 13.08
C PHE A 94 -22.37 4.01 13.95
N ALA A 95 -23.30 3.58 14.81
CA ALA A 95 -24.04 4.47 15.69
C ALA A 95 -23.13 5.19 16.69
N ARG A 96 -22.10 4.50 17.21
CA ARG A 96 -21.08 5.08 18.09
C ARG A 96 -20.26 6.14 17.36
N ILE A 97 -19.72 5.80 16.18
CA ILE A 97 -18.90 6.70 15.38
C ILE A 97 -19.72 7.92 14.93
N ALA A 98 -20.95 7.73 14.45
CA ALA A 98 -21.83 8.82 14.02
C ALA A 98 -22.17 9.80 15.16
N GLN A 99 -22.16 9.35 16.42
CA GLN A 99 -22.29 10.23 17.58
C GLN A 99 -20.97 10.98 17.89
N GLU A 100 -19.82 10.35 17.67
CA GLU A 100 -18.49 10.93 17.90
C GLU A 100 -18.06 11.91 16.79
N SER A 101 -18.52 11.73 15.53
CA SER A 101 -18.16 12.51 14.34
C SER A 101 -18.61 13.99 14.33
N GLN A 102 -19.24 14.50 15.39
CA GLN A 102 -19.62 15.93 15.46
C GLN A 102 -18.41 16.87 15.60
N PHE A 103 -17.21 16.34 15.84
CA PHE A 103 -15.99 17.12 15.92
C PHE A 103 -14.89 16.52 15.04
N GLU A 104 -14.11 17.42 14.45
CA GLU A 104 -12.86 17.19 13.70
C GLU A 104 -12.97 17.02 12.18
N GLY A 105 -12.99 18.16 11.48
CA GLY A 105 -12.27 18.28 10.22
C GLY A 105 -10.78 18.41 10.51
N SER A 106 -10.05 17.29 10.53
CA SER A 106 -8.59 17.32 10.61
C SER A 106 -8.01 17.34 9.19
N SER A 107 -7.41 18.47 8.80
CA SER A 107 -6.50 18.51 7.66
C SER A 107 -5.30 17.61 7.95
N LEU A 108 -5.15 16.54 7.18
CA LEU A 108 -4.01 15.63 7.25
C LEU A 108 -2.77 16.26 6.57
N GLU A 109 -2.30 17.41 7.06
CA GLU A 109 -0.93 17.85 6.79
C GLU A 109 0.02 17.28 7.85
N LYS A 110 0.16 15.96 7.89
CA LYS A 110 1.31 15.36 8.58
C LYS A 110 2.51 15.41 7.64
N LYS A 111 3.41 16.37 7.88
CA LYS A 111 4.78 16.31 7.36
C LYS A 111 5.42 15.03 7.89
N VAL A 112 5.46 13.99 7.07
CA VAL A 112 6.15 12.77 7.45
C VAL A 112 7.63 12.98 7.20
N THR A 113 8.36 13.22 8.29
CA THR A 113 9.82 13.28 8.34
C THR A 113 10.46 11.90 8.49
N ALA A 114 9.66 10.83 8.42
CA ALA A 114 10.14 9.47 8.64
C ALA A 114 10.80 8.93 7.38
N ALA A 115 12.09 8.60 7.50
CA ALA A 115 12.85 7.95 6.42
C ALA A 115 12.42 6.49 6.19
N LYS A 116 11.65 5.90 7.11
CA LYS A 116 11.13 4.53 7.03
C LYS A 116 9.66 4.54 7.42
N PHE A 117 8.81 3.94 6.59
CA PHE A 117 7.38 3.82 6.86
C PHE A 117 7.06 2.41 7.33
N GLU A 118 6.37 2.27 8.46
CA GLU A 118 5.79 0.98 8.86
C GLU A 118 4.36 0.90 8.34
N PHE A 119 4.06 -0.18 7.62
CA PHE A 119 2.71 -0.48 7.14
C PHE A 119 2.09 -1.58 7.98
N THR A 120 0.81 -1.42 8.32
CA THR A 120 0.05 -2.51 8.93
C THR A 120 -0.32 -3.57 7.88
N GLY A 121 -0.54 -3.13 6.62
CA GLY A 121 -1.01 -3.97 5.52
C GLY A 121 -2.49 -4.37 5.64
N LYS A 122 -3.21 -3.82 6.63
CA LYS A 122 -4.61 -4.14 6.91
C LYS A 122 -5.53 -3.03 6.39
N TYR A 123 -6.78 -3.39 6.13
CA TYR A 123 -7.83 -2.45 5.78
C TYR A 123 -8.40 -1.81 7.05
N GLY A 124 -7.76 -0.75 7.54
CA GLY A 124 -8.14 -0.02 8.75
C GLY A 124 -8.51 1.44 8.49
N THR A 125 -8.70 2.19 9.58
CA THR A 125 -9.04 3.63 9.53
C THR A 125 -7.93 4.50 8.93
N ASP A 126 -6.67 4.05 8.99
CA ASP A 126 -5.50 4.75 8.43
C ASP A 126 -5.18 4.35 6.97
N LEU A 127 -6.07 3.60 6.31
CA LEU A 127 -5.81 3.03 4.98
C LEU A 127 -5.39 4.07 3.95
N MET A 128 -6.06 5.22 3.88
CA MET A 128 -5.73 6.26 2.89
C MET A 128 -4.34 6.85 3.13
N ALA A 129 -3.94 7.01 4.39
CA ALA A 129 -2.60 7.46 4.72
C ALA A 129 -1.55 6.38 4.41
N GLU A 130 -1.85 5.10 4.64
CA GLU A 130 -1.01 3.98 4.20
C GLU A 130 -0.84 3.95 2.69
N VAL A 131 -1.92 4.10 1.92
CA VAL A 131 -1.87 4.11 0.44
C VAL A 131 -0.95 5.23 -0.06
N SER A 132 -1.01 6.41 0.54
CA SER A 132 -0.17 7.54 0.10
C SER A 132 1.29 7.40 0.49
N ARG A 133 1.58 6.84 1.68
CA ARG A 133 2.94 6.45 2.04
C ARG A 133 3.46 5.36 1.11
N TYR A 134 2.62 4.40 0.76
CA TYR A 134 2.96 3.31 -0.16
C TYR A 134 3.26 3.83 -1.55
N ALA A 135 2.51 4.82 -2.04
CA ALA A 135 2.77 5.49 -3.31
C ALA A 135 4.14 6.19 -3.34
N LEU A 136 4.56 6.82 -2.24
CA LEU A 136 5.91 7.39 -2.12
C LEU A 136 7.00 6.32 -2.18
N VAL A 137 6.83 5.24 -1.43
CA VAL A 137 7.78 4.12 -1.44
C VAL A 137 7.85 3.50 -2.84
N ALA A 138 6.70 3.33 -3.50
CA ALA A 138 6.62 2.81 -4.86
C ALA A 138 7.40 3.67 -5.85
N ALA A 139 7.29 5.01 -5.76
CA ALA A 139 8.07 5.93 -6.58
C ALA A 139 9.59 5.75 -6.34
N GLY A 140 10.01 5.58 -5.09
CA GLY A 140 11.41 5.34 -4.75
C GLY A 140 11.94 3.99 -5.24
N ILE A 141 11.14 2.94 -5.13
CA ILE A 141 11.48 1.61 -5.66
C ILE A 141 11.61 1.67 -7.18
N ALA A 142 10.64 2.29 -7.86
CA ALA A 142 10.62 2.40 -9.31
C ALA A 142 11.82 3.22 -9.86
N ALA A 143 12.31 4.20 -9.10
CA ALA A 143 13.50 4.96 -9.48
C ALA A 143 14.82 4.19 -9.30
N LYS A 144 14.86 3.19 -8.40
CA LYS A 144 16.09 2.48 -8.01
C LYS A 144 16.23 1.08 -8.63
N MET A 145 15.13 0.43 -8.97
CA MET A 145 15.14 -0.94 -9.49
C MET A 145 15.10 -0.98 -11.01
N ASP A 146 15.86 -1.91 -11.59
CA ASP A 146 15.75 -2.25 -13.00
C ASP A 146 14.63 -3.27 -13.22
N PHE A 147 13.62 -2.89 -13.99
CA PHE A 147 12.51 -3.75 -14.42
C PHE A 147 12.13 -3.46 -15.87
#